data_AF-A0A225DZV5-F1
#
_entry.id   AF-A0A225DZV5-F1
#
_cell.length_a   1.000
_cell.length_b   1.000
_cell.length_c   1.000
_cell.angle_alpha   90.00
_cell.angle_beta   90.00
_cell.angle_gamma   90.00
#
_symmetry.space_group_name_H-M   'P 1'
#
loop_
_entity.id
_entity.type
_entity.pdbx_description
1 polymer ?
#
loop_
_entity_poly.entity_id
_entity_poly.type
_entity_poly.pdbx_seq_one_letter_code
_entity_poly.pdbx_strand_id
1 'polypeptide(L)' 'MIESHLVEGRQELVPGTPLTYGQSITDGCLGWDQTIEVLDVLAQAVRRRRSGGVQRRDF' A
#
# COMPACT_ATOMS: atom_id res chain seq x y z
N MET A 1 2.12 2.13 -8.88
CA MET A 1 3.07 1.34 -8.05
C MET A 1 2.79 1.72 -6.61
N ILE A 2 2.77 0.77 -5.68
CA ILE A 2 2.50 1.01 -4.26
C ILE A 2 3.66 0.39 -3.47
N GLU A 3 4.20 1.14 -2.51
CA GLU A 3 5.15 0.62 -1.54
C GLU A 3 4.40 0.27 -0.25
N SER A 4 4.46 -1.01 0.11
CA SER A 4 3.75 -1.59 1.24
C SER A 4 4.63 -2.59 1.96
N HIS A 5 4.42 -2.74 3.26
CA HIS A 5 5.08 -3.73 4.09
C HIS A 5 4.13 -4.19 5.20
N LEU A 6 4.51 -5.20 5.96
CA LEU A 6 3.66 -5.75 7.04
C LEU A 6 3.32 -4.68 8.10
N VAL A 7 4.33 -3.92 8.53
CA VAL A 7 4.23 -2.79 9.46
C VAL A 7 4.43 -1.50 8.68
N GLU A 8 3.57 -0.51 8.95
CA GLU A 8 3.59 0.78 8.28
C GLU A 8 4.83 1.62 8.61
N GLY A 9 5.08 2.63 7.77
CA GLY A 9 6.16 3.59 7.94
C GLY A 9 7.53 3.01 7.60
N ARG A 10 8.55 3.53 8.29
CA ARG A 10 9.95 3.12 8.16
C ARG A 10 10.65 3.14 9.52
N GLN A 11 11.74 2.41 9.63
CA GLN A 11 12.64 2.39 10.79
C GLN A 11 14.07 2.74 10.37
N GLU A 12 14.84 3.28 11.31
CA GLU A 12 16.24 3.63 11.09
C GLU A 12 17.16 2.44 11.41
N LEU A 13 18.18 2.23 10.58
CA LEU A 13 19.19 1.19 10.82
C LEU A 13 20.25 1.72 11.79
N VAL A 14 20.04 1.47 13.08
CA VAL A 14 20.96 1.90 14.16
C VAL A 14 21.76 0.69 14.68
N PRO A 15 23.10 0.75 14.74
CA PRO A 15 23.92 -0.32 15.29
C PRO A 15 23.49 -0.75 16.69
N GLY A 16 23.36 -2.06 16.92
CA GLY A 16 22.97 -2.63 18.21
C GLY A 16 21.48 -2.53 18.55
N THR A 17 20.67 -1.89 17.69
CA THR A 17 19.20 -1.83 17.88
C THR A 17 18.53 -2.94 17.06
N PRO A 18 17.71 -3.80 17.68
CA PRO A 18 16.97 -4.81 16.94
C PRO A 18 15.92 -4.15 16.03
N LEU A 19 15.80 -4.64 14.80
CA LEU A 19 14.80 -4.16 13.86
C LEU A 19 13.43 -4.79 14.11
N THR A 20 12.38 -4.01 13.90
CA THR A 20 11.02 -4.51 13.81
C THR A 20 10.89 -5.31 12.52
N TYR A 21 10.65 -6.62 12.65
CA TYR A 21 10.39 -7.46 11.48
C TYR A 21 9.18 -6.92 10.73
N GLY A 22 9.32 -6.80 9.41
CA GLY A 22 8.20 -6.36 8.59
C GLY A 22 8.04 -4.84 8.49
N GLN A 23 8.99 -4.01 8.93
CA GLN A 23 8.99 -2.57 8.71
C GLN A 23 10.14 -2.14 7.79
N SER A 24 9.87 -1.25 6.82
CA SER A 24 10.87 -0.80 5.84
C SER A 24 12.05 -0.07 6.50
N ILE A 25 13.27 -0.23 5.97
CA ILE A 25 14.47 0.55 6.39
C ILE A 25 14.84 1.65 5.39
N THR A 26 14.08 1.79 4.30
CA THR A 26 14.30 2.78 3.24
C THR A 26 13.20 3.84 3.29
N ASP A 27 12.22 3.73 2.39
CA ASP A 27 11.08 4.63 2.28
C ASP A 27 9.92 4.16 3.15
N GLY A 28 9.03 5.08 3.51
CA GLY A 28 7.86 4.78 4.34
C GLY A 28 6.80 4.01 3.56
N CYS A 29 6.44 2.82 4.04
CA CYS A 29 5.45 1.94 3.39
C CYS A 29 4.06 2.05 4.04
N LEU A 30 3.01 1.74 3.27
CA LEU A 30 1.71 1.41 3.85
C LEU A 30 1.79 0.12 4.67
N GLY A 31 0.97 0.02 5.72
CA GLY A 31 0.79 -1.21 6.48
C GLY A 31 -0.06 -2.25 5.75
N TRP A 32 -0.15 -3.46 6.30
CA TRP A 32 -0.88 -4.56 5.68
C TRP A 32 -2.38 -4.27 5.48
N ASP A 33 -3.05 -3.73 6.50
CA ASP A 33 -4.50 -3.47 6.43
C ASP A 33 -4.85 -2.44 5.36
N GLN A 34 -4.09 -1.33 5.30
CA GLN A 34 -4.22 -0.31 4.26
C GLN A 34 -3.92 -0.89 2.87
N THR A 35 -2.98 -1.83 2.77
CA THR A 35 -2.64 -2.47 1.49
C THR A 35 -3.83 -3.28 0.96
N ILE A 36 -4.51 -4.04 1.82
CA ILE A 36 -5.72 -4.78 1.46
C ILE A 36 -6.79 -3.80 0.95
N GLU A 37 -7.06 -2.72 1.69
CA GLU A 37 -8.06 -1.72 1.30
C GLU A 37 -7.77 -1.12 -0.08
N VAL A 38 -6.52 -0.72 -0.34
CA VAL A 38 -6.12 -0.15 -1.63
C VAL A 38 -6.27 -1.18 -2.75
N LEU A 39 -5.83 -2.42 -2.53
CA LEU A 39 -5.97 -3.49 -3.52
C LEU A 39 -7.44 -3.79 -3.83
N ASP A 40 -8.31 -3.76 -2.83
CA ASP A 40 -9.75 -3.94 -3.01
C ASP A 40 -10.37 -2.80 -3.83
N VAL A 41 -10.03 -1.55 -3.54
CA VAL A 41 -10.48 -0.39 -4.32
C VAL A 41 -10.04 -0.49 -5.77
N LEU A 42 -8.77 -0.85 -6.01
CA LEU A 42 -8.23 -1.02 -7.37
C LEU A 42 -8.92 -2.17 -8.11
N ALA A 43 -9.12 -3.31 -7.44
CA ALA A 43 -9.82 -4.45 -8.02
C ALA A 43 -11.27 -4.11 -8.40
N GLN A 44 -11.99 -3.38 -7.53
CA GLN A 44 -13.33 -2.89 -7.82
C GLN A 44 -13.35 -1.93 -9.00
N ALA A 45 -12.39 -0.99 -9.07
CA ALA A 45 -12.30 -0.05 -10.18
C ALA A 45 -12.07 -0.75 -11.52
N VAL A 46 -11.18 -1.74 -11.56
CA VAL A 46 -10.94 -2.56 -12.77
C VAL A 46 -12.19 -3.35 -13.16
N ARG A 47 -12.90 -3.95 -12.20
CA ARG A 47 -14.17 -4.66 -12.46
C ARG A 47 -15.22 -3.73 -13.07
N ARG A 48 -15.45 -2.56 -12.47
CA ARG A 48 -16.40 -1.54 -12.99
C ARG A 48 -16.07 -1.11 -14.41
N ARG A 49 -14.78 -0.87 -14.70
CA ARG A 49 -14.32 -0.51 -16.05
C ARG A 49 -14.59 -1.62 -17.06
N ARG A 50 -14.34 -2.89 -16.70
CA ARG A 50 -14.56 -4.05 -17.58
C ARG A 50 -16.02 -4.30 -17.88
N SER A 51 -16.93 -4.00 -16.96
CA SER A 51 -18.37 -4.12 -17.17
C SER A 51 -19.00 -2.94 -17.94
N GLY A 52 -18.20 -2.10 -18.61
CA GLY A 52 -18.68 -0.96 -19.42
C GLY A 52 -19.12 0.27 -18.63
N GLY A 53 -18.98 0.26 -17.30
CA GLY A 53 -19.33 1.38 -16.43
C GLY A 53 -18.21 2.41 -16.35
N VAL A 54 -17.96 3.16 -17.44
CA VAL A 54 -17.03 4.30 -17.39
C VAL A 54 -17.83 5.56 -17.10
N GLN A 55 -17.92 5.95 -15.83
CA GLN A 55 -18.15 7.34 -15.46
C GLN A 55 -16.77 8.02 -15.44
N ARG A 56 -16.51 8.85 -16.45
CA ARG A 56 -15.41 9.81 -16.41
C ARG A 56 -15.65 10.72 -15.21
N ARG A 57 -14.68 10.82 -14.31
CA ARG A 57 -14.65 11.92 -13.35
C ARG A 57 -13.81 13.02 -13.99
N ASP A 58 -14.49 14.07 -14.43
CA ASP A 58 -13.85 15.34 -14.75
C ASP A 58 -13.28 15.88 -13.43
N PHE A 59 -12.01 16.28 -13.47
CA PHE A 59 -11.29 16.87 -12.34
C PHE A 59 -11.80 18.28 -12.05
#